data_AF-A0A026X2M4-F1
#
_entry.id   AF-A0A026X2M4-F1
#
_cell.length_a   1.000
_cell.length_b   1.000
_cell.length_c   1.000
_cell.angle_alpha   90.00
_cell.angle_beta   90.00
_cell.angle_gamma   90.00
#
_symmetry.space_group_name_H-M   'P 1'
#
loop_
_entity.id
_entity.type
_entity.pdbx_description
1 polymer ?
#
loop_
_entity_poly.entity_id
_entity_poly.type
_entity_poly.pdbx_seq_one_letter_code
_entity_poly.pdbx_strand_id
1 'polypeptide(L)' 'MHWLVCTCILTATTVLSCRQSEFQCGNGHCVALNNVCNLVDDCGDGSDETRPCSRE' A
#
# COMPACT_ATOMS: atom_id res chain seq x y z
N MET A 1 -0.15 -19.87 33.97
CA MET A 1 0.24 -18.48 34.26
C MET A 1 1.43 -18.15 33.35
N HIS A 2 1.39 -17.02 32.62
CA HIS A 2 1.87 -16.79 31.24
C HIS A 2 0.93 -17.43 30.20
N TRP A 3 -0.12 -16.76 29.69
CA TRP A 3 -0.12 -15.45 29.01
C TRP A 3 0.77 -15.39 27.75
N LEU A 4 1.14 -16.57 27.20
CA LEU A 4 1.99 -16.70 26.01
C LEU A 4 1.44 -17.66 24.96
N VAL A 5 0.14 -17.98 25.02
CA VAL A 5 -0.61 -18.24 23.78
C VAL A 5 -1.31 -16.95 23.40
N CYS A 6 -0.53 -15.93 23.05
CA CYS A 6 -0.99 -15.14 21.92
C CYS A 6 -0.82 -16.09 20.75
N THR A 7 -1.85 -16.90 20.50
CA THR A 7 -1.93 -17.80 19.36
C THR A 7 -1.58 -16.94 18.15
N CYS A 8 -0.36 -17.06 17.64
CA CYS A 8 0.02 -16.61 16.30
C CYS A 8 -0.75 -17.38 15.21
N ILE A 9 -1.94 -17.89 15.53
CA ILE A 9 -2.92 -18.46 14.63
C ILE A 9 -3.93 -17.37 14.18
N LEU A 10 -3.89 -16.12 14.69
CA LEU A 10 -5.01 -15.18 14.48
C LEU A 10 -4.74 -13.74 13.99
N THR A 11 -3.52 -13.34 13.63
CA THR A 11 -3.36 -12.12 12.80
C THR A 11 -2.25 -12.27 11.75
N ALA A 12 -2.37 -13.28 10.90
CA ALA A 12 -2.01 -13.08 9.49
C ALA A 12 -3.09 -12.24 8.78
N THR A 13 -3.85 -11.43 9.50
CA THR A 13 -4.31 -10.12 9.01
C THR A 13 -3.10 -9.19 8.92
N THR A 14 -2.09 -9.61 8.12
CA THR A 14 -1.51 -8.65 7.20
C THR A 14 -2.70 -8.18 6.39
N VAL A 15 -3.35 -7.09 6.81
CA VAL A 15 -3.74 -6.12 5.81
C VAL A 15 -2.52 -6.04 4.91
N LEU A 16 -2.67 -6.46 3.66
CA LEU A 16 -1.73 -6.22 2.57
C LEU A 16 -1.65 -4.70 2.39
N SER A 17 -1.25 -4.02 3.45
CA SER A 17 -0.84 -2.66 3.49
C SER A 17 0.53 -2.74 2.86
N CYS A 18 0.67 -2.01 1.76
CA CYS A 18 1.93 -1.91 1.06
C CYS A 18 3.06 -1.57 2.06
N ARG A 19 4.30 -1.85 1.70
CA ARG A 19 5.45 -1.50 2.54
C ARG A 19 5.39 -0.02 2.90
N GLN A 20 6.07 0.36 3.98
CA GLN A 20 6.17 1.76 4.42
C GLN A 20 6.62 2.72 3.28
N SER A 21 7.34 2.20 2.28
CA SER A 21 7.85 2.92 1.11
C SER A 21 7.01 2.76 -0.16
N GLU A 22 5.79 2.23 -0.06
CA GLU A 22 4.89 1.95 -1.16
C GLU A 22 3.53 2.65 -0.97
N PHE A 23 2.92 3.05 -2.06
CA PHE A 23 1.58 3.60 -2.12
C PHE A 23 0.58 2.50 -2.50
N GLN A 24 -0.54 2.47 -1.77
CA GLN A 24 -1.63 1.56 -2.06
C GLN A 24 -2.60 2.19 -3.05
N CYS A 25 -2.64 1.61 -4.24
CA CYS A 25 -3.58 1.93 -5.31
C CYS A 25 -5.04 1.76 -4.91
N GLY A 26 -5.93 2.43 -5.66
CA GLY A 26 -7.37 2.24 -5.54
C GLY A 26 -7.81 0.81 -5.84
N ASN A 27 -7.12 0.10 -6.74
CA ASN A 27 -7.38 -1.32 -7.01
C ASN A 27 -6.70 -2.29 -6.01
N GLY A 28 -5.98 -1.77 -5.00
CA GLY A 28 -5.26 -2.58 -4.01
C GLY A 28 -3.86 -3.03 -4.44
N HIS A 29 -3.40 -2.59 -5.62
CA HIS A 29 -2.01 -2.76 -6.06
C HIS A 29 -1.05 -1.90 -5.19
N CYS A 30 0.22 -2.28 -5.16
CA CYS A 30 1.25 -1.56 -4.42
C CYS A 30 2.32 -1.07 -5.39
N VAL A 31 2.54 0.23 -5.41
CA VAL A 31 3.57 0.87 -6.24
C VAL A 31 4.57 1.60 -5.35
N ALA A 32 5.80 1.79 -5.80
CA ALA A 32 6.78 2.53 -5.02
C ALA A 32 6.30 3.99 -4.82
N LEU A 33 6.56 4.60 -3.65
CA LEU A 33 6.25 6.02 -3.45
C LEU A 33 6.92 6.93 -4.48
N ASN A 34 8.07 6.52 -5.04
CA ASN A 34 8.76 7.23 -6.12
C ASN A 34 8.07 7.11 -7.48
N ASN A 35 7.18 6.14 -7.63
CA ASN A 35 6.38 5.94 -8.83
C ASN A 35 5.02 6.66 -8.75
N VAL A 36 4.69 7.25 -7.61
CA VAL A 36 3.48 8.07 -7.48
C VAL A 36 3.73 9.41 -8.15
N CYS A 37 2.80 9.87 -8.98
CA CYS A 37 2.88 11.12 -9.74
C CYS A 37 4.08 11.18 -10.71
N ASN A 38 4.53 10.07 -11.27
CA ASN A 38 5.68 9.98 -12.18
C ASN A 38 5.31 10.06 -13.69
N LEU A 39 4.03 10.30 -14.04
CA LEU A 39 3.46 10.26 -15.40
C LEU A 39 3.37 8.87 -16.03
N VAL A 40 3.52 7.81 -15.23
CA VAL A 40 3.39 6.42 -15.63
C VAL A 40 2.27 5.81 -14.80
N ASP A 41 1.37 5.08 -15.46
CA ASP A 41 0.37 4.30 -14.74
C ASP A 41 1.02 3.01 -14.22
N ASP A 42 1.69 3.11 -13.07
CA ASP A 42 2.26 1.94 -12.36
C ASP A 42 1.16 1.13 -11.66
N CYS A 43 0.02 1.78 -11.44
CA CYS A 43 -1.13 1.24 -10.74
C CYS A 43 -2.04 0.38 -11.63
N GLY A 44 -2.11 0.69 -12.92
CA GLY A 44 -3.01 0.07 -13.92
C GLY A 44 -4.43 0.63 -13.89
N ASP A 45 -4.77 1.37 -12.84
CA ASP A 45 -6.03 2.10 -12.66
C ASP A 45 -5.82 3.63 -12.59
N GLY A 46 -4.57 4.09 -12.69
CA GLY A 46 -4.17 5.50 -12.64
C GLY A 46 -4.31 6.16 -11.27
N SER A 47 -4.62 5.44 -10.17
CA SER A 47 -4.75 6.06 -8.85
C SER A 47 -3.45 6.66 -8.32
N ASP A 48 -2.30 6.16 -8.74
CA ASP A 48 -0.97 6.72 -8.45
C ASP A 48 -0.72 8.06 -9.16
N GLU A 49 -1.39 8.31 -10.29
CA GLU A 49 -1.34 9.56 -11.06
C GLU A 49 -2.56 10.47 -10.82
N THR A 50 -3.58 9.97 -10.11
CA THR A 50 -4.83 10.68 -9.86
C THR A 50 -4.67 11.64 -8.68
N ARG A 51 -5.19 12.85 -8.86
CA ARG A 51 -4.94 14.03 -8.01
C ARG A 51 -5.31 13.84 -6.52
N PRO A 52 -4.64 14.55 -5.59
CA PRO A 52 -3.75 15.69 -5.83
C PRO A 52 -2.25 15.36 -5.86
N CYS A 53 -1.75 14.98 -7.04
CA CYS A 53 -0.37 15.18 -7.42
C CYS A 53 -0.14 16.69 -7.59
N SER A 54 0.41 17.40 -6.61
CA SER A 54 0.73 18.83 -6.69
C SER A 54 1.89 19.10 -7.66
N ARG A 55 1.66 18.92 -8.96
CA ARG A 55 2.38 19.69 -9.98
C ARG A 55 1.68 21.05 -10.06
N GLU A 56 2.22 21.99 -9.31
CA GLU A 56 1.98 23.43 -9.49
C GLU A 56 2.50 23.93 -10.84
#